data_AF-A0A327WBX2-F1
#
_entry.id   AF-A0A327WBX2-F1
#
_cell.length_a   1.000
_cell.length_b   1.000
_cell.length_c   1.000
_cell.angle_alpha   90.00
_cell.angle_beta   90.00
_cell.angle_gamma   90.00
#
_symmetry.space_group_name_H-M   'P 1'
#
loop_
_entity.id
_entity.type
_entity.pdbx_description
1 polymer ?
#
loop_
_entity_poly.entity_id
_entity_poly.type
_entity_poly.pdbx_seq_one_letter_code
_entity_poly.pdbx_strand_id
1 'polypeptide(L)'
;MKLSYNAFIQEIRHLGQFQDLEDDRLQYLEDYLTYFYREMPEYWYNDIANIDLPKAVSVVASLDRMGYFRLTDPGKVNLLKLFYIMGFNENCFNAEIIWEEQQLDKRWYVVDGENLIEGGFDDQMKDMRPSFERLGVQINYRIEWVGDSPGEGVAYYYVNDHVYSSDFRKETAPGYSHWDLYGLKFILIINRELELQEVTERLYPYCSGNSLAVLILTPEQQAYIQSVTTNPRETPLVIEEWCQLFNVPFRGYDPQLYF
;
A
#
# COMPACT_ATOMS: atom_id res chain seq x y z
N MET A 1 23.33 8.66 -17.72
CA MET A 1 23.93 7.86 -18.82
C MET A 1 23.04 6.64 -18.94
N LYS A 2 22.37 6.41 -20.08
CA LYS A 2 21.43 5.28 -20.21
C LYS A 2 22.23 3.97 -20.15
N LEU A 3 21.93 3.11 -19.18
CA LEU A 3 22.59 1.80 -19.06
C LEU A 3 22.08 0.89 -20.21
N SER A 4 22.98 0.09 -20.79
CA SER A 4 22.56 -1.01 -21.66
C SER A 4 21.93 -2.11 -20.80
N TYR A 5 21.06 -2.96 -21.37
CA TYR A 5 20.43 -4.09 -20.68
C TYR A 5 21.44 -4.92 -19.87
N ASN A 6 22.56 -5.32 -20.51
CA ASN A 6 23.61 -6.09 -19.84
C ASN A 6 24.30 -5.30 -18.71
N ALA A 7 24.52 -3.99 -18.88
CA ALA A 7 25.09 -3.16 -17.83
C ALA A 7 24.13 -3.01 -16.65
N PHE A 8 22.82 -2.87 -16.90
CA PHE A 8 21.79 -2.79 -15.87
C PHE A 8 21.69 -4.07 -15.03
N ILE A 9 21.69 -5.24 -15.67
CA ILE A 9 21.69 -6.54 -14.98
C ILE A 9 22.94 -6.71 -14.11
N GLN A 10 24.12 -6.38 -14.63
CA GLN A 10 25.37 -6.48 -13.87
C GLN A 10 25.39 -5.53 -12.69
N GLU A 11 24.87 -4.31 -12.86
CA GLU A 11 24.80 -3.31 -11.81
C GLU A 11 23.81 -3.71 -10.71
N ILE A 12 22.65 -4.28 -11.04
CA ILE A 12 21.71 -4.86 -10.07
C ILE A 12 22.37 -6.00 -9.27
N ARG A 13 23.05 -6.92 -9.95
CA ARG A 13 23.76 -8.04 -9.31
C ARG A 13 24.86 -7.54 -8.36
N HIS A 14 25.57 -6.49 -8.77
CA HIS A 14 26.66 -5.91 -7.98
C HIS A 14 26.13 -5.12 -6.77
N LEU A 15 25.18 -4.21 -6.98
CA LEU A 15 24.70 -3.29 -5.96
C LEU A 15 23.71 -3.95 -4.99
N GLY A 16 22.86 -4.85 -5.47
CA GLY A 16 21.82 -5.48 -4.67
C GLY A 16 22.27 -6.70 -3.86
N GLN A 17 23.55 -7.10 -3.96
CA GLN A 17 24.10 -8.29 -3.31
C GLN A 17 23.30 -9.57 -3.58
N PHE A 18 22.64 -9.66 -4.74
CA PHE A 18 21.79 -10.78 -5.13
C PHE A 18 22.57 -12.04 -5.58
N GLN A 19 23.78 -12.25 -5.08
CA GLN A 19 24.65 -13.35 -5.50
C GLN A 19 24.07 -14.74 -5.17
N ASP A 20 23.12 -14.79 -4.23
CA ASP A 20 22.49 -16.03 -3.74
C ASP A 20 21.03 -16.22 -4.19
N LEU A 21 20.54 -15.44 -5.17
CA LEU A 21 19.26 -15.77 -5.80
C LEU A 21 19.42 -17.09 -6.58
N GLU A 22 18.57 -18.07 -6.31
CA GLU A 22 18.53 -19.30 -7.11
C GLU A 22 18.33 -18.95 -8.60
N ASP A 23 19.04 -19.68 -9.47
CA ASP A 23 19.12 -19.42 -10.93
C ASP A 23 17.74 -19.27 -11.59
N ASP A 24 16.70 -19.95 -11.08
CA ASP A 24 15.34 -19.91 -11.61
C ASP A 24 14.62 -18.57 -11.41
N ARG A 25 14.90 -17.86 -10.30
CA ARG A 25 14.31 -16.54 -10.02
C ARG A 25 15.07 -15.41 -10.70
N LEU A 26 16.38 -15.58 -10.88
CA LEU A 26 17.19 -14.71 -11.73
C LEU A 26 16.79 -14.84 -13.20
N GLN A 27 16.54 -16.07 -13.68
CA GLN A 27 16.01 -16.30 -15.02
C GLN A 27 14.65 -15.63 -15.20
N TYR A 28 13.74 -15.77 -14.22
CA TYR A 28 12.45 -15.07 -14.28
C TYR A 28 12.60 -13.54 -14.37
N LEU A 29 13.51 -12.95 -13.60
CA LEU A 29 13.82 -11.52 -13.68
C LEU A 29 14.36 -11.13 -15.06
N GLU A 30 15.30 -11.90 -15.60
CA GLU A 30 15.87 -11.66 -16.92
C GLU A 30 14.83 -11.81 -18.02
N ASP A 31 13.93 -12.79 -17.92
CA ASP A 31 12.80 -12.98 -18.83
C ASP A 31 11.83 -11.79 -18.75
N TYR A 32 11.54 -11.30 -17.54
CA TYR A 32 10.66 -10.14 -17.31
C TYR A 32 11.28 -8.86 -17.86
N LEU A 33 12.56 -8.58 -17.57
CA LEU A 33 13.28 -7.43 -18.14
C LEU A 33 13.44 -7.55 -19.66
N THR A 34 13.65 -8.75 -20.18
CA THR A 34 13.69 -9.03 -21.62
C THR A 34 12.35 -8.76 -22.27
N TYR A 35 11.24 -9.12 -21.62
CA TYR A 35 9.90 -8.81 -22.09
C TYR A 35 9.70 -7.30 -22.23
N PHE A 36 9.98 -6.49 -21.20
CA PHE A 36 9.86 -5.03 -21.33
C PHE A 36 10.78 -4.45 -22.40
N TYR A 37 12.02 -4.93 -22.48
CA TYR A 37 12.96 -4.45 -23.49
C TYR A 37 12.49 -4.76 -24.93
N ARG A 38 11.87 -5.92 -25.16
CA ARG A 38 11.47 -6.39 -26.49
C ARG A 38 10.06 -5.97 -26.89
N GLU A 39 9.11 -6.15 -26.01
CA GLU A 39 7.68 -6.00 -26.28
C GLU A 39 7.15 -4.61 -25.89
N MET A 40 7.83 -3.91 -24.96
CA MET A 40 7.46 -2.56 -24.51
C MET A 40 8.68 -1.60 -24.52
N PRO A 41 9.36 -1.44 -25.67
CA PRO A 41 10.62 -0.70 -25.73
C PRO A 41 10.49 0.76 -25.27
N GLU A 42 9.33 1.40 -25.47
CA GLU A 42 9.08 2.75 -24.98
C GLU A 42 9.12 2.81 -23.45
N TYR A 43 8.47 1.88 -22.76
CA TYR A 43 8.50 1.76 -21.30
C TYR A 43 9.92 1.50 -20.79
N TRP A 44 10.66 0.62 -21.47
CA TRP A 44 12.08 0.39 -21.13
C TRP A 44 12.90 1.69 -21.20
N TYR A 45 12.81 2.44 -22.30
CA TYR A 45 13.67 3.61 -22.52
C TYR A 45 13.24 4.86 -21.77
N ASN A 46 11.97 4.95 -21.37
CA ASN A 46 11.40 6.09 -20.65
C ASN A 46 11.47 5.88 -19.15
N ASP A 47 11.24 4.65 -18.67
CA ASP A 47 11.12 4.36 -17.24
C ASP A 47 12.34 3.58 -16.75
N ILE A 48 12.50 2.32 -17.17
CA ILE A 48 13.49 1.40 -16.59
C ILE A 48 14.94 1.87 -16.81
N ALA A 49 15.29 2.29 -18.02
CA ALA A 49 16.66 2.69 -18.37
C ALA A 49 17.09 4.03 -17.75
N ASN A 50 16.16 4.78 -17.17
CA ASN A 50 16.40 6.09 -16.56
C ASN A 50 16.35 6.05 -15.02
N ILE A 51 16.11 4.88 -14.42
CA ILE A 51 16.14 4.71 -12.97
C ILE A 51 17.48 5.19 -12.42
N ASP A 52 17.43 6.00 -11.35
CA ASP A 52 18.59 6.29 -10.52
C ASP A 52 18.92 5.05 -9.67
N LEU A 53 19.59 4.09 -10.31
CA LEU A 53 19.83 2.77 -9.75
C LEU A 53 20.61 2.79 -8.43
N PRO A 54 21.67 3.62 -8.25
CA PRO A 54 22.32 3.77 -6.95
C PRO A 54 21.36 4.26 -5.86
N LYS A 55 20.49 5.24 -6.15
CA LYS A 55 19.48 5.70 -5.21
C LYS A 55 18.46 4.60 -4.90
N ALA A 56 17.93 3.93 -5.93
CA ALA A 56 16.95 2.85 -5.80
C ALA A 56 17.45 1.74 -4.88
N VAL A 57 18.67 1.25 -5.12
CA VAL A 57 19.29 0.21 -4.28
C VAL A 57 19.50 0.69 -2.85
N SER A 58 19.98 1.92 -2.66
CA SER A 58 20.17 2.51 -1.32
C SER A 58 18.84 2.62 -0.56
N VAL A 59 17.77 3.00 -1.25
CA VAL A 59 16.42 3.10 -0.67
C VAL A 59 15.91 1.73 -0.25
N VAL A 60 15.96 0.74 -1.15
CA VAL A 60 15.51 -0.63 -0.87
C VAL A 60 16.33 -1.27 0.25
N ALA A 61 17.65 -1.06 0.28
CA ALA A 61 18.50 -1.56 1.37
C ALA A 61 18.17 -0.91 2.72
N SER A 62 17.77 0.36 2.73
CA SER A 62 17.36 1.06 3.96
C SER A 62 16.02 0.54 4.46
N LEU A 63 15.05 0.34 3.56
CA LEU A 63 13.76 -0.28 3.89
C LEU A 63 13.93 -1.70 4.43
N ASP A 64 14.83 -2.48 3.84
CA ASP A 64 15.15 -3.83 4.30
C ASP A 64 15.70 -3.85 5.73
N ARG A 65 16.64 -2.94 6.05
CA ARG A 65 17.15 -2.77 7.42
C ARG A 65 16.06 -2.35 8.41
N MET A 66 15.05 -1.62 7.96
CA MET A 66 13.86 -1.26 8.74
C MET A 66 12.83 -2.40 8.83
N GLY A 67 13.12 -3.58 8.25
CA GLY A 67 12.21 -4.72 8.27
C GLY A 67 11.00 -4.59 7.35
N TYR A 68 11.08 -3.74 6.31
CA TYR A 68 9.98 -3.54 5.36
C TYR A 68 9.55 -4.88 4.76
N PHE A 69 10.46 -5.69 4.25
CA PHE A 69 10.11 -6.94 3.55
C PHE A 69 9.68 -8.11 4.48
N ARG A 70 9.45 -7.88 5.78
CA ARG A 70 9.08 -8.95 6.74
C ARG A 70 7.72 -9.60 6.46
N LEU A 71 6.81 -8.88 5.79
CA LEU A 71 5.50 -9.40 5.43
C LEU A 71 5.52 -10.23 4.13
N THR A 72 6.65 -10.28 3.43
CA THR A 72 6.81 -11.09 2.21
C THR A 72 7.22 -12.53 2.55
N ASP A 73 6.81 -13.49 1.73
CA ASP A 73 7.29 -14.87 1.85
C ASP A 73 8.81 -14.92 1.78
N PRO A 74 9.53 -15.62 2.70
CA PRO A 74 10.99 -15.61 2.72
C PRO A 74 11.63 -15.97 1.38
N GLY A 75 11.03 -16.90 0.63
CA GLY A 75 11.45 -17.27 -0.73
C GLY A 75 11.12 -16.23 -1.82
N LYS A 76 10.47 -15.13 -1.49
CA LYS A 76 10.06 -14.07 -2.43
C LYS A 76 10.66 -12.71 -2.10
N VAL A 77 11.30 -12.55 -0.95
CA VAL A 77 11.88 -11.26 -0.50
C VAL A 77 12.83 -10.65 -1.53
N ASN A 78 13.78 -11.43 -2.04
CA ASN A 78 14.76 -10.91 -3.00
C ASN A 78 14.11 -10.54 -4.34
N LEU A 79 13.12 -11.31 -4.78
CA LEU A 79 12.33 -10.98 -5.98
C LEU A 79 11.57 -9.67 -5.77
N LEU A 80 10.94 -9.48 -4.62
CA LEU A 80 10.23 -8.24 -4.32
C LEU A 80 11.17 -7.01 -4.25
N LYS A 81 12.35 -7.16 -3.65
CA LYS A 81 13.37 -6.10 -3.63
C LYS A 81 13.78 -5.68 -5.04
N LEU A 82 13.88 -6.63 -5.96
CA LEU A 82 14.19 -6.35 -7.37
C LEU A 82 13.06 -5.58 -8.05
N PHE A 83 11.81 -5.99 -7.85
CA PHE A 83 10.65 -5.25 -8.37
C PHE A 83 10.61 -3.82 -7.83
N TYR A 84 10.91 -3.63 -6.55
CA TYR A 84 11.02 -2.30 -5.94
C TYR A 84 12.13 -1.45 -6.56
N ILE A 85 13.27 -2.04 -6.90
CA ILE A 85 14.36 -1.34 -7.61
C ILE A 85 13.94 -0.98 -9.03
N MET A 86 13.28 -1.91 -9.74
CA MET A 86 12.82 -1.72 -11.13
C MET A 86 11.66 -0.74 -11.26
N GLY A 87 10.79 -0.68 -10.24
CA GLY A 87 9.72 0.30 -10.15
C GLY A 87 10.16 1.62 -9.54
N PHE A 88 11.44 1.82 -9.21
CA PHE A 88 11.85 3.00 -8.49
C PHE A 88 11.67 4.28 -9.34
N ASN A 89 10.88 5.21 -8.83
CA ASN A 89 10.61 6.52 -9.44
C ASN A 89 10.54 7.63 -8.37
N GLU A 90 10.07 8.81 -8.75
CA GLU A 90 9.89 9.97 -7.86
C GLU A 90 8.91 9.75 -6.70
N ASN A 91 8.05 8.74 -6.80
CA ASN A 91 7.10 8.31 -5.77
C ASN A 91 7.66 7.19 -4.89
N CYS A 92 8.98 6.97 -4.95
CA CYS A 92 9.69 5.84 -4.34
C CYS A 92 9.38 4.51 -5.00
N PHE A 93 8.13 4.26 -5.39
CA PHE A 93 7.75 3.05 -6.12
C PHE A 93 6.69 3.33 -7.19
N ASN A 94 6.81 2.65 -8.32
CA ASN A 94 5.81 2.59 -9.35
C ASN A 94 4.69 1.66 -8.90
N ALA A 95 3.54 2.23 -8.61
CA ALA A 95 2.36 1.51 -8.15
C ALA A 95 1.87 0.48 -9.17
N GLU A 96 2.07 0.67 -10.48
CA GLU A 96 1.65 -0.27 -11.53
C GLU A 96 2.49 -1.55 -11.53
N ILE A 97 3.83 -1.42 -11.39
CA ILE A 97 4.73 -2.58 -11.27
C ILE A 97 4.45 -3.32 -9.95
N ILE A 98 4.23 -2.59 -8.86
CA ILE A 98 3.86 -3.19 -7.59
C ILE A 98 2.47 -3.84 -7.67
N TRP A 99 1.55 -3.31 -8.48
CA TRP A 99 0.20 -3.82 -8.61
C TRP A 99 0.15 -5.22 -9.22
N GLU A 100 0.89 -5.44 -10.31
CA GLU A 100 1.00 -6.77 -10.95
C GLU A 100 1.57 -7.81 -9.97
N GLU A 101 2.36 -7.37 -9.00
CA GLU A 101 3.06 -8.21 -8.03
C GLU A 101 2.52 -8.05 -6.59
N GLN A 102 1.29 -7.52 -6.42
CA GLN A 102 0.65 -7.31 -5.11
C GLN A 102 0.54 -8.60 -4.28
N GLN A 103 0.59 -9.77 -4.92
CA GLN A 103 0.65 -11.05 -4.21
C GLN A 103 1.95 -11.26 -3.42
N LEU A 104 3.04 -10.60 -3.84
CA LEU A 104 4.34 -10.66 -3.17
C LEU A 104 4.44 -9.64 -2.03
N ASP A 105 3.88 -8.44 -2.24
CA ASP A 105 3.91 -7.37 -1.25
C ASP A 105 2.61 -7.26 -0.45
N LYS A 106 2.63 -7.89 0.72
CA LYS A 106 1.55 -7.88 1.70
C LYS A 106 1.53 -6.57 2.51
N ARG A 107 1.81 -5.43 1.89
CA ARG A 107 1.72 -4.10 2.52
C ARG A 107 0.83 -3.15 1.75
N TRP A 108 0.66 -3.35 0.45
CA TRP A 108 -0.07 -2.45 -0.42
C TRP A 108 -1.49 -2.95 -0.65
N TYR A 109 -2.48 -2.11 -0.38
CA TYR A 109 -3.89 -2.46 -0.57
C TYR A 109 -4.62 -1.29 -1.23
N VAL A 110 -5.44 -1.61 -2.23
CA VAL A 110 -6.51 -0.69 -2.63
C VAL A 110 -7.63 -0.85 -1.60
N VAL A 111 -8.10 0.27 -1.08
CA VAL A 111 -9.25 0.42 -0.18
C VAL A 111 -10.29 1.17 -0.97
N ASP A 112 -11.07 0.43 -1.75
CA ASP A 112 -12.07 0.99 -2.64
C ASP A 112 -13.24 1.56 -1.83
N GLY A 113 -13.37 2.89 -1.85
CA GLY A 113 -14.36 3.61 -1.06
C GLY A 113 -15.81 3.35 -1.53
N GLU A 114 -16.03 3.11 -2.82
CA GLU A 114 -17.33 2.70 -3.37
C GLU A 114 -17.67 1.29 -2.89
N ASN A 115 -16.72 0.36 -3.01
CA ASN A 115 -16.92 -1.00 -2.53
C ASN A 115 -17.23 -1.05 -1.04
N LEU A 116 -16.52 -0.25 -0.20
CA LEU A 116 -16.81 -0.17 1.23
C LEU A 116 -18.23 0.31 1.54
N ILE A 117 -18.81 1.20 0.72
CA ILE A 117 -20.20 1.65 0.85
C ILE A 117 -21.17 0.52 0.51
N GLU A 118 -20.86 -0.26 -0.52
CA GLU A 118 -21.71 -1.33 -1.06
C GLU A 118 -21.59 -2.66 -0.29
N GLY A 119 -20.83 -2.69 0.81
CA GLY A 119 -20.67 -3.86 1.67
C GLY A 119 -19.35 -4.62 1.55
N GLY A 120 -18.40 -4.09 0.79
CA GLY A 120 -17.07 -4.66 0.52
C GLY A 120 -16.09 -4.70 1.68
N PHE A 121 -16.51 -4.34 2.90
CA PHE A 121 -15.65 -4.46 4.09
C PHE A 121 -15.21 -5.90 4.33
N ASP A 122 -16.08 -6.89 4.10
CA ASP A 122 -15.72 -8.31 4.24
C ASP A 122 -14.61 -8.71 3.25
N ASP A 123 -14.68 -8.23 2.01
CA ASP A 123 -13.68 -8.52 0.99
C ASP A 123 -12.36 -7.80 1.30
N GLN A 124 -12.41 -6.54 1.71
CA GLN A 124 -11.21 -5.82 2.17
C GLN A 124 -10.52 -6.54 3.33
N MET A 125 -11.29 -7.06 4.29
CA MET A 125 -10.75 -7.82 5.41
C MET A 125 -10.16 -9.17 5.00
N LYS A 126 -10.71 -9.84 3.98
CA LYS A 126 -10.11 -11.06 3.41
C LYS A 126 -8.78 -10.74 2.73
N ASP A 127 -8.72 -9.67 1.96
CA ASP A 127 -7.51 -9.27 1.23
C ASP A 127 -6.36 -8.92 2.18
N MET A 128 -6.65 -8.24 3.28
CA MET A 128 -5.65 -7.83 4.28
C MET A 128 -5.28 -8.93 5.28
N ARG A 129 -6.07 -10.02 5.36
CA ARG A 129 -5.85 -11.11 6.33
C ARG A 129 -4.44 -11.69 6.31
N PRO A 130 -3.80 -11.98 5.16
CA PRO A 130 -2.43 -12.51 5.14
C PRO A 130 -1.40 -11.61 5.83
N SER A 131 -1.64 -10.31 5.84
CA SER A 131 -0.77 -9.32 6.53
C SER A 131 -1.00 -9.32 8.02
N PHE A 132 -2.26 -9.33 8.44
CA PHE A 132 -2.62 -9.41 9.85
C PHE A 132 -2.08 -10.70 10.49
N GLU A 133 -2.21 -11.84 9.81
CA GLU A 133 -1.67 -13.12 10.27
C GLU A 133 -0.14 -13.06 10.47
N ARG A 134 0.59 -12.40 9.56
CA ARG A 134 2.05 -12.23 9.66
C ARG A 134 2.48 -11.24 10.73
N LEU A 135 1.63 -10.26 11.03
CA LEU A 135 1.82 -9.34 12.15
C LEU A 135 1.40 -9.96 13.49
N GLY A 136 0.78 -11.15 13.49
CA GLY A 136 0.23 -11.77 14.69
C GLY A 136 -1.04 -11.08 15.20
N VAL A 137 -1.72 -10.33 14.34
CA VAL A 137 -2.93 -9.57 14.65
C VAL A 137 -4.15 -10.45 14.44
N GLN A 138 -5.07 -10.43 15.40
CA GLN A 138 -6.37 -11.08 15.28
C GLN A 138 -7.46 -10.01 15.12
N ILE A 139 -8.17 -10.05 13.98
CA ILE A 139 -9.31 -9.17 13.74
C ILE A 139 -10.53 -10.05 13.46
N ASN A 140 -11.40 -10.17 14.46
CA ASN A 140 -12.72 -10.76 14.29
C ASN A 140 -13.69 -9.64 13.96
N TYR A 141 -14.59 -9.85 13.00
CA TYR A 141 -15.58 -8.83 12.66
C TYR A 141 -16.94 -9.41 12.30
N ARG A 142 -17.98 -8.59 12.49
CA ARG A 142 -19.34 -8.78 11.99
C ARG A 142 -19.88 -7.43 11.55
N ILE A 143 -20.66 -7.41 10.49
CA ILE A 143 -21.33 -6.21 10.01
C ILE A 143 -22.83 -6.42 10.08
N GLU A 144 -23.54 -5.42 10.60
CA GLU A 144 -25.00 -5.39 10.60
C GLU A 144 -25.48 -4.14 9.89
N TRP A 145 -26.44 -4.31 8.98
CA TRP A 145 -27.04 -3.23 8.21
C TRP A 145 -28.44 -2.93 8.72
N VAL A 146 -28.70 -1.66 8.98
CA VAL A 146 -30.03 -1.13 9.31
C VAL A 146 -30.49 -0.25 8.15
N GLY A 147 -31.24 -0.85 7.23
CA GLY A 147 -31.72 -0.26 5.98
C GLY A 147 -32.20 -1.35 5.01
N ASP A 148 -32.82 -0.97 3.91
CA ASP A 148 -33.35 -1.93 2.92
C ASP A 148 -32.22 -2.56 2.08
N SER A 149 -31.07 -1.88 1.95
CA SER A 149 -29.88 -2.36 1.22
C SER A 149 -28.56 -1.74 1.74
N PRO A 150 -27.39 -2.34 1.45
CA PRO A 150 -26.08 -1.70 1.69
C PRO A 150 -25.99 -0.31 1.05
N GLY A 151 -25.38 0.64 1.75
CA GLY A 151 -25.27 2.04 1.31
C GLY A 151 -26.53 2.91 1.51
N GLU A 152 -27.68 2.34 1.88
CA GLU A 152 -28.95 3.11 2.00
C GLU A 152 -29.41 3.36 3.45
N GLY A 153 -28.54 3.16 4.45
CA GLY A 153 -28.94 3.21 5.85
C GLY A 153 -27.83 3.47 6.85
N VAL A 154 -27.77 2.66 7.90
CA VAL A 154 -26.70 2.67 8.90
C VAL A 154 -26.01 1.31 8.90
N ALA A 155 -24.68 1.29 8.76
CA ALA A 155 -23.88 0.09 9.00
C ALA A 155 -23.32 0.13 10.42
N TYR A 156 -23.37 -1.01 11.12
CA TYR A 156 -22.66 -1.25 12.38
C TYR A 156 -21.57 -2.27 12.13
N TYR A 157 -20.33 -1.87 12.38
CA TYR A 157 -19.14 -2.70 12.29
C TYR A 157 -18.75 -3.11 13.70
N TYR A 158 -18.93 -4.39 14.01
CA TYR A 158 -18.44 -5.01 15.23
C TYR A 158 -17.06 -5.55 14.90
N VAL A 159 -16.01 -4.98 15.47
CA VAL A 159 -14.63 -5.42 15.24
C VAL A 159 -14.01 -5.71 16.60
N ASN A 160 -13.65 -6.97 16.81
CA ASN A 160 -13.32 -7.53 18.12
C ASN A 160 -14.41 -7.17 19.15
N ASP A 161 -14.05 -6.46 20.22
CA ASP A 161 -14.96 -6.03 21.28
C ASP A 161 -15.50 -4.59 21.08
N HIS A 162 -15.23 -3.98 19.93
CA HIS A 162 -15.60 -2.59 19.63
C HIS A 162 -16.70 -2.51 18.58
N VAL A 163 -17.52 -1.46 18.69
CA VAL A 163 -18.61 -1.17 17.74
C VAL A 163 -18.38 0.21 17.13
N TYR A 164 -18.44 0.26 15.80
CA TYR A 164 -18.35 1.47 14.99
C TYR A 164 -19.59 1.55 14.10
N SER A 165 -20.01 2.75 13.70
CA SER A 165 -21.22 2.90 12.88
C SER A 165 -21.09 3.98 11.83
N SER A 166 -21.53 3.73 10.59
CA SER A 166 -21.62 4.72 9.50
C SER A 166 -23.07 5.00 9.13
N ASP A 167 -23.46 6.27 8.97
CA ASP A 167 -24.80 6.69 8.52
C ASP A 167 -24.69 7.31 7.12
N PHE A 168 -24.92 6.49 6.09
CA PHE A 168 -24.67 6.84 4.69
C PHE A 168 -25.49 8.06 4.21
N ARG A 169 -26.59 8.38 4.91
CA ARG A 169 -27.44 9.54 4.60
C ARG A 169 -26.91 10.86 5.17
N LYS A 170 -26.09 10.81 6.22
CA LYS A 170 -25.52 12.01 6.87
C LYS A 170 -24.09 12.29 6.41
N GLU A 171 -23.41 11.26 5.95
CA GLU A 171 -22.06 11.32 5.40
C GLU A 171 -22.03 11.96 3.99
N THR A 172 -23.19 12.28 3.41
CA THR A 172 -23.36 12.97 2.12
C THR A 172 -23.34 14.51 2.20
N ALA A 173 -22.29 15.10 2.79
CA ALA A 173 -22.15 16.56 2.83
C ALA A 173 -21.63 17.14 1.49
N PRO A 174 -22.16 18.28 0.99
CA PRO A 174 -21.68 18.89 -0.25
C PRO A 174 -20.20 19.34 -0.13
N GLY A 175 -19.38 18.99 -1.13
CA GLY A 175 -18.02 19.53 -1.26
C GLY A 175 -16.88 18.56 -0.97
N TYR A 176 -17.18 17.29 -0.63
CA TYR A 176 -16.18 16.26 -0.32
C TYR A 176 -16.52 14.93 -1.00
N SER A 177 -15.48 14.15 -1.33
CA SER A 177 -15.63 12.79 -1.86
C SER A 177 -16.07 11.85 -0.74
N HIS A 178 -17.25 11.27 -0.86
CA HIS A 178 -17.76 10.31 0.13
C HIS A 178 -16.86 9.08 0.22
N TRP A 179 -16.28 8.64 -0.90
CA TRP A 179 -15.36 7.50 -0.96
C TRP A 179 -14.16 7.66 -0.03
N ASP A 180 -13.57 8.86 0.02
CA ASP A 180 -12.43 9.15 0.89
C ASP A 180 -12.80 9.12 2.38
N LEU A 181 -14.04 9.50 2.73
CA LEU A 181 -14.52 9.45 4.11
C LEU A 181 -14.69 8.00 4.61
N TYR A 182 -15.23 7.11 3.78
CA TYR A 182 -15.35 5.68 4.13
C TYR A 182 -13.98 5.01 4.20
N GLY A 183 -13.10 5.33 3.25
CA GLY A 183 -11.70 4.90 3.28
C GLY A 183 -10.99 5.35 4.57
N LEU A 184 -11.13 6.61 4.94
CA LEU A 184 -10.58 7.16 6.19
C LEU A 184 -11.12 6.40 7.40
N LYS A 185 -12.43 6.15 7.46
CA LYS A 185 -13.03 5.43 8.58
C LYS A 185 -12.53 4.01 8.70
N PHE A 186 -12.42 3.29 7.58
CA PHE A 186 -11.80 1.96 7.56
C PHE A 186 -10.37 2.01 8.11
N ILE A 187 -9.56 2.96 7.62
CA ILE A 187 -8.18 3.18 8.11
C ILE A 187 -8.14 3.41 9.62
N LEU A 188 -9.03 4.26 10.14
CA LEU A 188 -9.08 4.56 11.58
C LEU A 188 -9.50 3.34 12.41
N ILE A 189 -10.50 2.57 11.96
CA ILE A 189 -10.93 1.33 12.64
C ILE A 189 -9.76 0.36 12.73
N ILE A 190 -9.10 0.07 11.59
CA ILE A 190 -7.98 -0.88 11.58
C ILE A 190 -6.81 -0.36 12.41
N ASN A 191 -6.45 0.92 12.30
CA ASN A 191 -5.37 1.51 13.09
C ASN A 191 -5.65 1.44 14.60
N ARG A 192 -6.91 1.60 15.01
CA ARG A 192 -7.32 1.44 16.41
C ARG A 192 -7.13 0.00 16.88
N GLU A 193 -7.54 -0.99 16.08
CA GLU A 193 -7.36 -2.40 16.43
C GLU A 193 -5.89 -2.83 16.46
N LEU A 194 -5.06 -2.30 15.56
CA LEU A 194 -3.60 -2.51 15.59
C LEU A 194 -2.96 -1.90 16.85
N GLU A 195 -3.39 -0.71 17.24
CA GLU A 195 -2.94 -0.05 18.46
C GLU A 195 -3.30 -0.84 19.72
N LEU A 196 -4.54 -1.31 19.82
CA LEU A 196 -5.04 -2.09 20.96
C LEU A 196 -4.31 -3.44 21.13
N GLN A 197 -3.77 -3.98 20.04
CA GLN A 197 -2.95 -5.20 20.04
C GLN A 197 -1.45 -4.91 20.14
N GLU A 198 -1.07 -3.67 20.47
CA GLU A 198 0.32 -3.22 20.65
C GLU A 198 1.21 -3.44 19.42
N VAL A 199 0.62 -3.53 18.23
CA VAL A 199 1.36 -3.62 16.98
C VAL A 199 1.83 -2.22 16.58
N THR A 200 3.06 -2.10 16.08
CA THR A 200 3.63 -0.80 15.69
C THR A 200 3.12 -0.33 14.33
N GLU A 201 2.80 -1.26 13.43
CA GLU A 201 2.27 -0.93 12.12
C GLU A 201 0.94 -0.18 12.14
N ARG A 202 0.77 0.71 11.17
CA ARG A 202 -0.47 1.43 10.86
C ARG A 202 -0.71 1.40 9.35
N LEU A 203 -1.97 1.55 8.97
CA LEU A 203 -2.39 1.92 7.64
C LEU A 203 -2.12 3.40 7.42
N TYR A 204 -1.30 3.70 6.42
CA TYR A 204 -1.05 5.05 5.93
C TYR A 204 -1.67 5.19 4.55
N PRO A 205 -2.60 6.15 4.35
CA PRO A 205 -3.14 6.41 3.01
C PRO A 205 -2.05 6.97 2.09
N TYR A 206 -2.04 6.51 0.84
CA TYR A 206 -1.03 6.81 -0.17
C TYR A 206 -1.51 7.76 -1.26
N CYS A 207 -2.73 7.55 -1.75
CA CYS A 207 -3.42 8.39 -2.72
C CYS A 207 -4.88 8.62 -2.27
N SER A 208 -5.76 9.12 -3.13
CA SER A 208 -7.16 9.41 -2.79
C SER A 208 -8.13 9.00 -3.90
N GLY A 209 -9.42 9.19 -3.66
CA GLY A 209 -10.49 8.92 -4.61
C GLY A 209 -10.98 7.48 -4.52
N ASN A 210 -11.68 7.03 -5.57
CA ASN A 210 -12.29 5.70 -5.56
C ASN A 210 -11.27 4.57 -5.36
N SER A 211 -10.07 4.75 -5.91
CA SER A 211 -8.95 3.80 -5.79
C SER A 211 -7.95 4.22 -4.73
N LEU A 212 -8.41 4.76 -3.59
CA LEU A 212 -7.57 5.02 -2.42
C LEU A 212 -6.68 3.81 -2.15
N ALA A 213 -5.37 4.00 -2.14
CA ALA A 213 -4.43 2.98 -1.72
C ALA A 213 -3.91 3.26 -0.31
N VAL A 214 -3.59 2.21 0.43
CA VAL A 214 -2.97 2.27 1.75
C VAL A 214 -1.74 1.39 1.80
N LEU A 215 -0.76 1.79 2.61
CA LEU A 215 0.35 0.94 2.99
C LEU A 215 0.31 0.60 4.48
N ILE A 216 0.56 -0.67 4.79
CA ILE A 216 0.86 -1.12 6.15
C ILE A 216 2.33 -0.82 6.45
N LEU A 217 2.62 0.15 7.32
CA LEU A 217 4.00 0.59 7.63
C LEU A 217 4.18 0.84 9.13
N THR A 218 5.42 0.79 9.61
CA THR A 218 5.79 1.43 10.88
C THR A 218 5.92 2.95 10.68
N PRO A 219 5.83 3.77 11.74
CA PRO A 219 6.08 5.21 11.64
C PRO A 219 7.45 5.55 11.03
N GLU A 220 8.49 4.79 11.36
CA GLU A 220 9.84 4.98 10.83
C GLU A 220 9.92 4.68 9.33
N GLN A 221 9.24 3.62 8.88
CA GLN A 221 9.16 3.29 7.45
C GLN A 221 8.39 4.35 6.67
N GLN A 222 7.26 4.84 7.21
CA GLN A 222 6.47 5.90 6.57
C GLN A 222 7.29 7.19 6.43
N ALA A 223 7.90 7.66 7.52
CA ALA A 223 8.71 8.88 7.51
C ALA A 223 9.90 8.76 6.53
N TYR A 224 10.51 7.57 6.45
CA TYR A 224 11.58 7.32 5.51
C TYR A 224 11.11 7.39 4.06
N ILE A 225 10.01 6.72 3.70
CA ILE A 225 9.43 6.77 2.35
C ILE A 225 9.10 8.22 1.98
N GLN A 226 8.40 8.95 2.86
CA GLN A 226 8.06 10.35 2.64
C GLN A 226 9.30 11.22 2.39
N SER A 227 10.42 10.94 3.07
CA SER A 227 11.68 11.69 2.89
C SER A 227 12.38 11.46 1.54
N VAL A 228 12.05 10.38 0.82
CA VAL A 228 12.67 10.04 -0.47
C VAL A 228 11.73 10.23 -1.67
N THR A 229 10.42 10.41 -1.42
CA THR A 229 9.41 10.80 -2.41
C THR A 229 9.39 12.31 -2.68
N THR A 230 8.97 12.71 -3.88
CA THR A 230 8.78 14.14 -4.21
C THR A 230 7.34 14.51 -4.56
N ASN A 231 6.47 13.55 -4.89
CA ASN A 231 5.05 13.81 -5.13
C ASN A 231 4.26 13.62 -3.82
N PRO A 232 3.71 14.69 -3.21
CA PRO A 232 2.93 14.56 -1.99
C PRO A 232 1.58 13.86 -2.21
N ARG A 233 1.10 13.71 -3.46
CA ARG A 233 -0.18 13.04 -3.77
C ARG A 233 -0.05 11.52 -3.95
N GLU A 234 1.18 11.02 -4.01
CA GLU A 234 1.50 9.61 -4.23
C GLU A 234 2.63 9.21 -3.27
N THR A 235 2.34 9.31 -1.98
CA THR A 235 3.27 8.98 -0.89
C THR A 235 2.46 8.61 0.35
N PRO A 236 2.91 7.66 1.19
CA PRO A 236 2.20 7.38 2.43
C PRO A 236 2.25 8.59 3.35
N LEU A 237 1.08 9.14 3.68
CA LEU A 237 0.92 10.31 4.53
C LEU A 237 0.35 9.92 5.89
N VAL A 238 0.67 10.69 6.93
CA VAL A 238 -0.11 10.63 8.17
C VAL A 238 -1.53 11.14 7.91
N ILE A 239 -2.50 10.64 8.67
CA ILE A 239 -3.94 10.89 8.43
C ILE A 239 -4.28 12.38 8.35
N GLU A 240 -3.72 13.22 9.22
CA GLU A 240 -3.99 14.66 9.23
C GLU A 240 -3.49 15.34 7.94
N GLU A 241 -2.27 15.02 7.51
CA GLU A 241 -1.68 15.52 6.26
C GLU A 241 -2.48 15.07 5.04
N TRP A 242 -2.87 13.80 5.01
CA TRP A 242 -3.70 13.24 3.94
C TRP A 242 -5.06 13.94 3.85
N CYS A 243 -5.73 14.10 4.99
CA CYS A 243 -7.02 14.80 5.06
C CYS A 243 -6.89 16.24 4.56
N GLN A 244 -5.82 16.95 4.96
CA GLN A 244 -5.58 18.30 4.49
C GLN A 244 -5.34 18.36 2.98
N LEU A 245 -4.50 17.46 2.44
CA LEU A 245 -4.11 17.46 1.03
C LEU A 245 -5.29 17.15 0.10
N PHE A 246 -6.14 16.20 0.51
CA PHE A 246 -7.26 15.72 -0.30
C PHE A 246 -8.61 16.32 0.12
N ASN A 247 -8.57 17.34 0.98
CA ASN A 247 -9.76 18.05 1.45
C ASN A 247 -10.77 17.10 2.10
N VAL A 248 -10.33 16.15 2.92
CA VAL A 248 -11.19 15.23 3.68
C VAL A 248 -11.41 15.81 5.08
N PRO A 249 -12.64 15.88 5.61
CA PRO A 249 -12.88 16.46 6.93
C PRO A 249 -12.21 15.67 8.06
N PHE A 250 -11.08 16.15 8.59
CA PHE A 250 -10.44 15.54 9.76
C PHE A 250 -11.12 15.99 11.05
N ARG A 251 -11.60 15.04 11.85
CA ARG A 251 -12.29 15.31 13.13
C ARG A 251 -11.53 14.75 14.34
N GLY A 252 -10.43 14.03 14.11
CA GLY A 252 -9.66 13.32 15.13
C GLY A 252 -9.42 11.87 14.74
N TYR A 253 -8.73 11.11 15.60
CA TYR A 253 -8.37 9.71 15.33
C TYR A 253 -9.43 8.70 15.79
N ASP A 254 -10.45 9.13 16.51
CA ASP A 254 -11.55 8.26 16.92
C ASP A 254 -12.48 8.00 15.71
N PRO A 255 -12.63 6.74 15.24
CA PRO A 255 -13.50 6.42 14.11
C PRO A 255 -14.97 6.81 14.34
N GLN A 256 -15.40 6.93 15.60
CA GLN A 256 -16.76 7.36 15.94
C GLN A 256 -16.99 8.85 15.69
N LEU A 257 -15.97 9.67 15.38
CA LEU A 257 -16.19 11.08 15.04
C LEU A 257 -16.72 11.28 13.61
N TYR A 258 -16.73 10.20 12.82
CA TYR A 258 -17.07 10.20 11.40
C TYR A 258 -18.46 9.58 11.22
N PHE A 259 -19.49 10.39 11.46
CA PHE A 259 -20.90 10.15 11.09
C PHE A 259 -21.35 11.11 9.99
#